data_AF-A0A0L0UQ46-F1
#
_entry.id   AF-A0A0L0UQ46-F1
#
_cell.length_a   1.000
_cell.length_b   1.000
_cell.length_c   1.000
_cell.angle_alpha   90.00
_cell.angle_beta   90.00
_cell.angle_gamma   90.00
#
_symmetry.space_group_name_H-M   'P 1'
#
loop_
_entity.id
_entity.type
_entity.pdbx_description
1 polymer ?
#
loop_
_entity_poly.entity_id
_entity_poly.type
_entity_poly.pdbx_seq_one_letter_code
_entity_poly.pdbx_strand_id
1 'polypeptide(L)'
;DDKRNKSTWKACDDIGLMGCCCRHDASVYMANISDGGENRKYPLSILNEVLGAVDQNREVCVLYDIGCNLKKFTSLRHLFPEDQHRLRFGTSVFHLYVHNWKRQLEFSPRYHTGWGLTDGEGLERLWSYLSPLVSPLRYATRNHCLAALAHKLRFHNQRGTNDLISWIQHKYLVAIQRQREGNEALDSLYHKTNPFANQRSSYNLSFFEAQWASQRQFQLTHTESDRKRQEQLAAFLDREASLDRLRTQLNESLANNLLNFDDIIESLLEIASGVEAQENVARTLPAKHTILIGQDLPRQRLQLMLWHSKSQLYTHAVELFSEHQPLYRGTHIGTTLSTRIMAAVDRRKKPIKSAIRKYNG
;
A
#
# COMPACT_ATOMS: atom_id res chain seq x y z
N ASP A 1 -23.92 -21.09 3.89
CA ASP A 1 -24.58 -19.99 4.61
C ASP A 1 -24.07 -19.90 6.05
N ASP A 2 -23.22 -18.93 6.35
CA ASP A 2 -22.69 -18.70 7.70
C ASP A 2 -22.96 -17.23 8.09
N LYS A 3 -24.26 -16.90 8.22
CA LYS A 3 -24.69 -15.60 8.72
C LYS A 3 -24.68 -15.64 10.25
N ARG A 4 -23.50 -15.37 10.84
CA ARG A 4 -23.32 -15.26 12.29
C ARG A 4 -23.92 -13.95 12.81
N ASN A 5 -24.76 -14.03 13.84
CA ASN A 5 -25.44 -12.90 14.45
C ASN A 5 -24.89 -12.60 15.86
N LYS A 6 -25.20 -11.40 16.39
CA LYS A 6 -24.72 -10.87 17.68
C LYS A 6 -24.97 -11.78 18.90
N SER A 7 -25.91 -12.74 18.81
CA SER A 7 -26.28 -13.62 19.92
C SER A 7 -25.27 -14.72 20.22
N THR A 8 -24.45 -15.16 19.24
CA THR A 8 -23.47 -16.24 19.46
C THR A 8 -22.30 -15.81 20.36
N TRP A 9 -22.02 -14.52 20.43
CA TRP A 9 -20.92 -13.95 21.23
C TRP A 9 -21.28 -13.69 22.69
N LYS A 10 -22.57 -13.73 23.06
CA LYS A 10 -23.02 -13.49 24.45
C LYS A 10 -22.60 -14.59 25.42
N ALA A 11 -22.24 -15.77 24.92
CA ALA A 11 -21.85 -16.93 25.72
C ALA A 11 -20.32 -17.14 25.82
N CYS A 12 -19.52 -16.26 25.20
CA CYS A 12 -18.06 -16.34 25.25
C CYS A 12 -17.53 -15.23 26.19
N ASP A 13 -16.71 -15.62 27.17
CA ASP A 13 -16.07 -14.68 28.11
C ASP A 13 -15.05 -13.76 27.39
N ASP A 14 -14.39 -14.28 26.36
CA ASP A 14 -13.42 -13.58 25.53
C ASP A 14 -13.80 -13.76 24.05
N ILE A 15 -13.82 -12.68 23.28
CA ILE A 15 -14.20 -12.68 21.85
C ILE A 15 -13.00 -12.59 20.91
N GLY A 16 -11.80 -12.39 21.44
CA GLY A 16 -10.57 -12.29 20.66
C GLY A 16 -9.33 -12.04 21.52
N LEU A 17 -8.20 -11.84 20.85
CA LEU A 17 -6.90 -11.65 21.48
C LEU A 17 -6.17 -10.52 20.76
N MET A 18 -5.74 -9.51 21.51
CA MET A 18 -4.78 -8.50 21.06
C MET A 18 -3.40 -8.91 21.55
N GLY A 19 -2.35 -8.61 20.79
CA GLY A 19 -0.98 -8.91 21.22
C GLY A 19 0.05 -7.99 20.61
N CYS A 20 1.29 -8.12 21.09
CA CYS A 20 2.47 -7.61 20.42
C CYS A 20 3.57 -8.66 20.42
N CYS A 21 4.41 -8.59 19.39
CA CYS A 21 5.62 -9.38 19.28
C CYS A 21 6.82 -8.45 19.06
N CYS A 22 8.01 -8.90 19.46
CA CYS A 22 9.24 -8.19 19.13
C CYS A 22 9.65 -8.46 17.67
N ARG A 23 10.71 -7.79 17.19
CA ARG A 23 11.26 -7.99 15.84
C ARG A 23 11.72 -9.45 15.56
N HIS A 24 11.97 -10.24 16.60
CA HIS A 24 12.32 -11.66 16.52
C HIS A 24 11.09 -12.58 16.55
N ASP A 25 9.89 -12.01 16.43
CA ASP A 25 8.61 -12.71 16.39
C ASP A 25 8.19 -13.38 17.70
N ALA A 26 8.95 -13.20 18.78
CA ALA A 26 8.56 -13.63 20.10
C ALA A 26 7.39 -12.79 20.61
N SER A 27 6.37 -13.45 21.15
CA SER A 27 5.25 -12.80 21.84
C SER A 27 5.77 -12.09 23.10
N VAL A 28 5.33 -10.85 23.32
CA VAL A 28 5.77 -10.04 24.48
C VAL A 28 4.60 -9.80 25.43
N TYR A 29 3.55 -9.13 24.96
CA TYR A 29 2.33 -8.88 25.74
C TYR A 29 1.10 -9.32 24.96
N MET A 30 0.11 -9.85 25.68
CA MET A 30 -1.18 -10.28 25.15
C MET A 30 -2.30 -9.72 26.03
N ALA A 31 -3.43 -9.40 25.42
CA ALA A 31 -4.61 -8.91 26.11
C ALA A 31 -5.86 -9.56 25.54
N ASN A 32 -6.69 -10.15 26.41
CA ASN A 32 -7.98 -10.67 26.00
C ASN A 32 -8.89 -9.52 25.57
N ILE A 33 -9.64 -9.75 24.49
CA ILE A 33 -10.69 -8.84 24.05
C ILE A 33 -11.99 -9.34 24.66
N SER A 34 -12.44 -8.67 25.72
CA SER A 34 -13.65 -9.04 26.48
C SER A 34 -14.93 -8.42 25.94
N ASP A 35 -14.83 -7.25 25.31
CA ASP A 35 -15.99 -6.44 24.92
C ASP A 35 -15.67 -5.51 23.74
N GLY A 36 -16.65 -5.32 22.85
CA GLY A 36 -16.62 -4.26 21.83
C GLY A 36 -15.61 -4.44 20.68
N GLY A 37 -15.01 -5.62 20.53
CA GLY A 37 -14.02 -5.93 19.49
C GLY A 37 -12.65 -5.28 19.72
N GLU A 38 -11.82 -5.24 18.68
CA GLU A 38 -10.49 -4.60 18.71
C GLU A 38 -10.61 -3.07 18.86
N ASN A 39 -10.68 -2.60 20.10
CA ASN A 39 -10.68 -1.18 20.42
C ASN A 39 -9.23 -0.68 20.64
N ARG A 40 -8.98 0.61 20.38
CA ARG A 40 -7.69 1.28 20.56
C ARG A 40 -7.15 1.19 21.99
N LYS A 41 -8.00 0.90 23.00
CA LYS A 41 -7.56 0.68 24.39
C LYS A 41 -6.48 -0.40 24.47
N TYR A 42 -6.63 -1.51 23.75
CA TYR A 42 -5.69 -2.63 23.84
C TYR A 42 -4.28 -2.32 23.32
N PRO A 43 -4.09 -1.82 22.07
CA PRO A 43 -2.75 -1.48 21.60
C PRO A 43 -2.11 -0.33 22.40
N LEU A 44 -2.91 0.60 22.94
CA LEU A 44 -2.39 1.66 23.81
C LEU A 44 -1.94 1.13 25.18
N SER A 45 -2.71 0.23 25.81
CA SER A 45 -2.31 -0.41 27.06
C SER A 45 -1.06 -1.27 26.87
N ILE A 46 -1.00 -2.06 25.80
CA ILE A 46 0.21 -2.84 25.48
C ILE A 46 1.41 -1.91 25.25
N LEU A 47 1.22 -0.82 24.52
CA LEU A 47 2.29 0.15 24.28
C LEU A 47 2.77 0.80 25.59
N ASN A 48 1.87 1.10 26.52
CA ASN A 48 2.23 1.60 27.85
C ASN A 48 3.14 0.62 28.61
N GLU A 49 2.79 -0.67 28.62
CA GLU A 49 3.62 -1.72 29.23
C GLU A 49 5.00 -1.81 28.57
N VAL A 50 5.05 -1.80 27.24
CA VAL A 50 6.31 -1.83 26.48
C VAL A 50 7.18 -0.61 26.81
N LEU A 51 6.60 0.59 26.84
CA LEU A 51 7.34 1.82 27.10
C LEU A 51 7.91 1.85 28.53
N GLY A 52 7.16 1.32 29.52
CA GLY A 52 7.62 1.20 30.89
C GLY A 52 8.69 0.12 31.11
N ALA A 53 8.69 -0.94 30.29
CA ALA A 53 9.65 -2.04 30.41
C ALA A 53 10.97 -1.80 29.65
N VAL A 54 10.96 -0.92 28.65
CA VAL A 54 12.14 -0.60 27.83
C VAL A 54 12.86 0.62 28.38
N ASP A 55 14.20 0.57 28.36
CA ASP A 55 15.07 1.70 28.70
C ASP A 55 14.61 3.04 28.10
N GLN A 56 14.65 4.11 28.89
CA GLN A 56 14.10 5.42 28.54
C GLN A 56 14.81 6.08 27.35
N ASN A 57 16.09 5.74 27.10
CA ASN A 57 16.85 6.28 25.99
C ASN A 57 16.73 5.42 24.72
N ARG A 58 16.06 4.28 24.81
CA ARG A 58 15.92 3.36 23.67
C ARG A 58 14.72 3.73 22.81
N GLU A 59 15.00 3.92 21.53
CA GLU A 59 13.99 4.10 20.49
C GLU A 59 13.04 2.90 20.41
N VAL A 60 11.74 3.17 20.33
CA VAL A 60 10.67 2.18 20.20
C VAL A 60 9.95 2.41 18.89
N CYS A 61 10.06 1.41 18.01
CA CYS A 61 9.46 1.41 16.68
C CYS A 61 8.26 0.45 16.63
N VAL A 62 7.07 0.98 16.43
CA VAL A 62 5.81 0.23 16.41
C VAL A 62 5.34 0.03 14.97
N LEU A 63 5.23 -1.22 14.51
CA LEU A 63 4.52 -1.57 13.28
C LEU A 63 3.11 -2.06 13.62
N TYR A 64 2.11 -1.44 13.02
CA TYR A 64 0.71 -1.80 13.20
C TYR A 64 -0.08 -1.48 11.93
N ASP A 65 -1.08 -2.29 11.58
CA ASP A 65 -1.86 -2.16 10.32
C ASP A 65 -2.47 -0.76 10.14
N ILE A 66 -2.85 -0.15 11.26
CA ILE A 66 -3.37 1.22 11.34
C ILE A 66 -2.40 2.16 12.09
N GLY A 67 -1.09 1.92 12.00
CA GLY A 67 -0.05 2.71 12.66
C GLY A 67 -0.14 4.21 12.33
N CYS A 68 -0.52 4.57 11.12
CA CYS A 68 -0.79 5.96 10.72
C CYS A 68 -1.91 6.63 11.53
N ASN A 69 -3.00 5.89 11.80
CA ASN A 69 -4.11 6.37 12.61
C ASN A 69 -3.73 6.40 14.09
N LEU A 70 -2.95 5.42 14.55
CA LEU A 70 -2.47 5.37 15.94
C LEU A 70 -1.52 6.53 16.25
N LYS A 71 -0.60 6.88 15.33
CA LYS A 71 0.25 8.07 15.46
C LYS A 71 -0.58 9.35 15.53
N LYS A 72 -1.53 9.52 14.61
CA LYS A 72 -2.43 10.70 14.62
C LYS A 72 -3.18 10.80 15.94
N PHE A 73 -3.72 9.69 16.43
CA PHE A 73 -4.49 9.65 17.67
C PHE A 73 -3.63 9.98 18.90
N THR A 74 -2.46 9.36 19.04
CA THR A 74 -1.53 9.62 20.15
C THR A 74 -1.09 11.08 20.19
N SER A 75 -0.78 11.67 19.03
CA SER A 75 -0.48 13.11 18.91
C SER A 75 -1.65 14.00 19.31
N LEU A 76 -2.86 13.76 18.79
CA LEU A 76 -4.04 14.57 19.07
C LEU A 76 -4.50 14.52 20.53
N ARG A 77 -4.23 13.40 21.20
CA ARG A 77 -4.63 13.17 22.60
C ARG A 77 -3.49 13.42 23.59
N HIS A 78 -2.32 13.88 23.12
CA HIS A 78 -1.13 14.09 23.93
C HIS A 78 -0.75 12.86 24.78
N LEU A 79 -0.89 11.66 24.20
CA LEU A 79 -0.52 10.41 24.87
C LEU A 79 1.00 10.21 24.82
N PHE A 80 1.53 9.57 25.87
CA PHE A 80 2.96 9.27 26.04
C PHE A 80 3.86 10.51 25.87
N PRO A 81 3.60 11.63 26.58
CA PRO A 81 4.33 12.88 26.39
C PRO A 81 5.85 12.74 26.59
N GLU A 82 6.26 11.94 27.57
CA GLU A 82 7.66 11.69 27.89
C GLU A 82 8.37 10.88 26.79
N ASP A 83 7.65 9.99 26.11
CA ASP A 83 8.20 9.07 25.11
C ASP A 83 8.07 9.56 23.67
N GLN A 84 7.49 10.75 23.43
CA GLN A 84 7.23 11.22 22.06
C GLN A 84 8.49 11.29 21.19
N HIS A 85 9.64 11.59 21.81
CA HIS A 85 10.92 11.74 21.12
C HIS A 85 11.51 10.39 20.67
N ARG A 86 11.17 9.29 21.35
CA ARG A 86 11.70 7.94 21.10
C ARG A 86 10.68 7.00 20.43
N LEU A 87 9.42 7.42 20.30
CA LEU A 87 8.34 6.59 19.78
C LEU A 87 8.07 6.85 18.29
N ARG A 88 8.37 5.87 17.46
CA ARG A 88 8.09 5.89 16.01
C ARG A 88 7.00 4.89 15.65
N PHE A 89 6.20 5.23 14.65
CA PHE A 89 5.14 4.39 14.13
C PHE A 89 5.34 4.14 12.65
N GLY A 90 5.05 2.92 12.22
CA GLY A 90 4.95 2.51 10.84
C GLY A 90 3.77 1.56 10.65
N THR A 91 3.50 1.24 9.40
CA THR A 91 2.51 0.22 9.03
C THR A 91 3.25 -0.98 8.46
N SER A 92 2.78 -2.19 8.76
CA SER A 92 3.40 -3.40 8.20
C SER A 92 3.42 -3.33 6.67
N VAL A 93 4.43 -3.95 6.04
CA VAL A 93 4.71 -3.81 4.61
C VAL A 93 3.53 -4.28 3.76
N PHE A 94 2.81 -5.31 4.18
CA PHE A 94 1.66 -5.81 3.42
C PHE A 94 0.43 -4.93 3.61
N HIS A 95 0.14 -4.50 4.84
CA HIS A 95 -1.01 -3.65 5.13
C HIS A 95 -0.87 -2.25 4.54
N LEU A 96 0.36 -1.80 4.28
CA LEU A 96 0.66 -0.48 3.72
C LEU A 96 0.07 -0.26 2.31
N TYR A 97 0.01 -1.30 1.47
CA TYR A 97 -0.47 -1.14 0.09
C TYR A 97 -1.94 -0.71 0.00
N VAL A 98 -2.75 -1.01 1.03
CA VAL A 98 -4.15 -0.58 1.10
C VAL A 98 -4.27 0.91 1.46
N HIS A 99 -3.18 1.55 1.93
CA HIS A 99 -3.14 2.98 2.19
C HIS A 99 -2.75 3.77 0.94
N ASN A 100 -3.18 5.03 0.87
CA ASN A 100 -2.79 5.92 -0.22
C ASN A 100 -1.26 6.15 -0.26
N TRP A 101 -0.72 6.50 -1.43
CA TRP A 101 0.71 6.64 -1.65
C TRP A 101 1.41 7.58 -0.65
N LYS A 102 0.75 8.68 -0.27
CA LYS A 102 1.28 9.61 0.74
C LYS A 102 1.52 8.92 2.09
N ARG A 103 0.55 8.12 2.56
CA ARG A 103 0.72 7.30 3.78
C ARG A 103 1.81 6.26 3.61
N GLN A 104 1.97 5.68 2.42
CA GLN A 104 3.06 4.74 2.17
C GLN A 104 4.42 5.40 2.36
N LEU A 105 4.60 6.61 1.84
CA LEU A 105 5.84 7.39 2.01
C LEU A 105 6.13 7.80 3.46
N GLU A 106 5.10 7.96 4.30
CA GLU A 106 5.24 8.40 5.70
C GLU A 106 5.36 7.26 6.72
N PHE A 107 4.83 6.08 6.40
CA PHE A 107 4.69 4.97 7.36
C PHE A 107 5.31 3.65 6.89
N SER A 108 5.89 3.60 5.68
CA SER A 108 6.59 2.39 5.23
C SER A 108 7.88 2.17 6.00
N PRO A 109 8.09 1.01 6.65
CA PRO A 109 9.40 0.67 7.18
C PRO A 109 10.47 0.58 6.08
N ARG A 110 10.09 0.39 4.80
CA ARG A 110 11.04 0.33 3.68
C ARG A 110 11.57 1.69 3.24
N TYR A 111 10.89 2.78 3.59
CA TYR A 111 11.27 4.14 3.19
C TYR A 111 11.88 4.96 4.33
N HIS A 112 12.00 4.37 5.52
CA HIS A 112 12.52 5.03 6.70
C HIS A 112 13.74 4.29 7.27
N THR A 113 14.73 5.05 7.69
CA THR A 113 15.90 4.53 8.39
C THR A 113 15.51 3.93 9.76
N GLY A 114 16.25 2.90 10.20
CA GLY A 114 16.05 2.25 11.51
C GLY A 114 15.17 0.99 11.48
N TRP A 115 14.34 0.81 10.45
CA TRP A 115 13.43 -0.34 10.35
C TRP A 115 14.06 -1.58 9.68
N GLY A 116 15.17 -1.40 8.94
CA GLY A 116 15.85 -2.49 8.24
C GLY A 116 14.93 -3.20 7.24
N LEU A 117 15.01 -4.53 7.17
CA LEU A 117 14.15 -5.34 6.30
C LEU A 117 12.91 -5.92 7.00
N THR A 118 12.53 -5.38 8.15
CA THR A 118 11.35 -5.84 8.92
C THR A 118 10.06 -5.66 8.13
N ASP A 119 9.21 -6.68 8.12
CA ASP A 119 7.92 -6.69 7.44
C ASP A 119 6.76 -6.25 8.34
N GLY A 120 6.85 -6.48 9.65
CA GLY A 120 5.79 -6.19 10.61
C GLY A 120 4.73 -7.28 10.73
N GLU A 121 4.97 -8.47 10.19
CA GLU A 121 3.98 -9.56 10.09
C GLU A 121 4.14 -10.63 11.20
N GLY A 122 4.88 -10.30 12.26
CA GLY A 122 5.16 -11.25 13.36
C GLY A 122 3.89 -11.75 14.06
N LEU A 123 2.92 -10.86 14.27
CA LEU A 123 1.63 -11.22 14.87
C LEU A 123 0.82 -12.13 13.95
N GLU A 124 0.79 -11.88 12.64
CA GLU A 124 0.07 -12.75 11.70
C GLU A 124 0.63 -14.18 11.68
N ARG A 125 1.96 -14.32 11.79
CA ARG A 125 2.61 -15.63 11.94
C ARG A 125 2.31 -16.27 13.29
N LEU A 126 2.26 -15.49 14.36
CA LEU A 126 1.85 -15.96 15.68
C LEU A 126 0.39 -16.43 15.68
N TRP A 127 -0.51 -15.70 15.02
CA TRP A 127 -1.93 -16.08 14.86
C TRP A 127 -2.07 -17.39 14.10
N SER A 128 -1.33 -17.56 13.00
CA SER A 128 -1.27 -18.82 12.28
C SER A 128 -0.83 -19.97 13.19
N TYR A 129 0.24 -19.76 13.98
CA TYR A 129 0.74 -20.76 14.93
C TYR A 129 -0.26 -21.12 16.03
N LEU A 130 -1.03 -20.14 16.52
CA LEU A 130 -2.05 -20.32 17.54
C LEU A 130 -3.37 -20.88 16.98
N SER A 131 -3.62 -20.77 15.67
CA SER A 131 -4.88 -21.17 15.03
C SER A 131 -5.41 -22.57 15.38
N PRO A 132 -4.57 -23.62 15.62
CA PRO A 132 -5.08 -24.92 16.05
C PRO A 132 -5.78 -24.91 17.41
N LEU A 133 -5.58 -23.88 18.24
CA LEU A 133 -6.28 -23.71 19.51
C LEU A 133 -7.71 -23.19 19.35
N VAL A 134 -8.07 -22.62 18.19
CA VAL A 134 -9.37 -21.97 18.01
C VAL A 134 -10.54 -22.96 18.13
N SER A 135 -10.41 -24.16 17.56
CA SER A 135 -11.48 -25.16 17.63
C SER A 135 -11.61 -25.77 19.05
N PRO A 136 -10.53 -26.27 19.68
CA PRO A 136 -10.62 -26.86 21.01
C PRO A 136 -11.00 -25.87 22.12
N LEU A 137 -10.57 -24.61 22.02
CA LEU A 137 -10.84 -23.62 23.06
C LEU A 137 -12.19 -22.89 22.90
N ARG A 138 -12.94 -23.15 21.83
CA ARG A 138 -14.20 -22.45 21.53
C ARG A 138 -15.23 -22.55 22.66
N TYR A 139 -15.26 -23.70 23.35
CA TYR A 139 -16.20 -23.98 24.45
C TYR A 139 -15.46 -24.22 25.77
N ALA A 140 -14.17 -23.88 25.83
CA ALA A 140 -13.39 -24.01 27.05
C ALA A 140 -13.70 -22.84 27.99
N THR A 141 -13.65 -23.10 29.30
CA THR A 141 -13.73 -22.02 30.30
C THR A 141 -12.56 -21.04 30.11
N ARG A 142 -12.73 -19.78 30.52
CA ARG A 142 -11.68 -18.76 30.51
C ARG A 142 -10.32 -19.23 31.04
N ASN A 143 -10.27 -19.90 32.18
CA ASN A 143 -9.01 -20.36 32.78
C ASN A 143 -8.28 -21.40 31.92
N HIS A 144 -9.01 -22.35 31.33
CA HIS A 144 -8.45 -23.33 30.39
C HIS A 144 -7.92 -22.64 29.12
N CYS A 145 -8.65 -21.65 28.61
CA CYS A 145 -8.21 -20.87 27.46
C CYS A 145 -6.89 -20.12 27.76
N LEU A 146 -6.83 -19.41 28.88
CA LEU A 146 -5.64 -18.69 29.33
C LEU A 146 -4.44 -19.62 29.53
N ALA A 147 -4.63 -20.76 30.19
CA ALA A 147 -3.56 -21.73 30.43
C ALA A 147 -3.03 -22.32 29.11
N ALA A 148 -3.92 -22.69 28.19
CA ALA A 148 -3.54 -23.24 26.89
C ALA A 148 -2.77 -22.22 26.03
N LEU A 149 -3.25 -20.97 25.99
CA LEU A 149 -2.57 -19.87 25.31
C LEU A 149 -1.21 -19.60 25.93
N ALA A 150 -1.13 -19.45 27.26
CA ALA A 150 0.12 -19.20 27.97
C ALA A 150 1.16 -20.31 27.72
N HIS A 151 0.75 -21.58 27.81
CA HIS A 151 1.63 -22.70 27.56
C HIS A 151 2.15 -22.70 26.12
N LYS A 152 1.26 -22.50 25.13
CA LYS A 152 1.64 -22.51 23.72
C LYS A 152 2.51 -21.32 23.34
N LEU A 153 2.25 -20.13 23.89
CA LEU A 153 3.08 -18.94 23.71
C LEU A 153 4.46 -19.10 24.35
N ARG A 154 4.53 -19.68 25.55
CA ARG A 154 5.81 -19.97 26.21
C ARG A 154 6.66 -20.92 25.36
N PHE A 155 6.06 -21.99 24.87
CA PHE A 155 6.76 -22.94 24.01
C PHE A 155 7.21 -22.30 22.68
N HIS A 156 6.36 -21.47 22.06
CA HIS A 156 6.71 -20.68 20.88
C HIS A 156 7.96 -19.82 21.12
N ASN A 157 7.98 -19.05 22.20
CA ASN A 157 9.10 -18.17 22.53
C ASN A 157 10.37 -18.96 22.89
N GLN A 158 10.24 -20.09 23.59
CA GLN A 158 11.37 -20.95 23.90
C GLN A 158 12.02 -21.50 22.63
N ARG A 159 11.21 -21.99 21.69
CA ARG A 159 11.69 -22.44 20.38
C ARG A 159 12.38 -21.29 19.62
N GLY A 160 11.74 -20.13 19.56
CA GLY A 160 12.33 -18.95 18.93
C GLY A 160 13.66 -18.52 19.54
N THR A 161 13.81 -18.68 20.86
CA THR A 161 15.07 -18.40 21.57
C THR A 161 16.16 -19.41 21.20
N ASN A 162 15.83 -20.71 21.16
CA ASN A 162 16.76 -21.76 20.77
C ASN A 162 17.23 -21.60 19.31
N ASP A 163 16.32 -21.18 18.43
CA ASP A 163 16.59 -20.99 17.00
C ASP A 163 17.13 -19.59 16.66
N LEU A 164 17.34 -18.71 17.66
CA LEU A 164 17.60 -17.28 17.46
C LEU A 164 18.87 -17.03 16.64
N ILE A 165 19.96 -17.77 16.91
CA ILE A 165 21.23 -17.61 16.19
C ILE A 165 21.05 -17.93 14.71
N SER A 166 20.42 -19.07 14.41
CA SER A 166 20.10 -19.50 13.03
C SER A 166 19.20 -18.49 12.32
N TRP A 167 18.20 -17.94 13.04
CA TRP A 167 17.33 -16.89 12.51
C TRP A 167 18.10 -15.61 12.17
N ILE A 168 18.98 -15.14 13.06
CA ILE A 168 19.81 -13.95 12.83
C ILE A 168 20.75 -14.17 11.64
N GLN A 169 21.39 -15.34 11.57
CA GLN A 169 22.25 -15.71 10.44
C GLN A 169 21.48 -15.68 9.12
N HIS A 170 20.28 -16.26 9.08
CA HIS A 170 19.43 -16.22 7.90
C HIS A 170 19.04 -14.78 7.52
N LYS A 171 18.61 -13.94 8.48
CA LYS A 171 18.26 -12.54 8.22
C LYS A 171 19.46 -11.74 7.70
N TYR A 172 20.65 -12.00 8.22
CA TYR A 172 21.89 -11.39 7.74
C TYR A 172 22.19 -11.78 6.28
N LEU A 173 22.09 -13.06 5.93
CA LEU A 173 22.28 -13.52 4.55
C LEU A 173 21.28 -12.89 3.59
N VAL A 174 20.00 -12.79 3.98
CA VAL A 174 18.98 -12.09 3.19
C VAL A 174 19.32 -10.61 3.02
N ALA A 175 19.83 -9.94 4.06
CA ALA A 175 20.24 -8.54 3.98
C ALA A 175 21.43 -8.34 3.01
N ILE A 176 22.45 -9.20 3.08
CA ILE A 176 23.60 -9.15 2.17
C ILE A 176 23.16 -9.41 0.72
N GLN A 177 22.30 -10.40 0.50
CA GLN A 177 21.77 -10.69 -0.82
C GLN A 177 21.01 -9.47 -1.38
N ARG A 178 20.16 -8.85 -0.55
CA ARG A 178 19.41 -7.66 -0.95
C ARG A 178 20.30 -6.46 -1.25
N GLN A 179 21.39 -6.30 -0.50
CA GLN A 179 22.38 -5.26 -0.76
C GLN A 179 23.07 -5.49 -2.11
N ARG A 180 23.46 -6.73 -2.43
CA ARG A 180 24.07 -7.07 -3.72
C ARG A 180 23.14 -6.75 -4.89
N GLU A 181 21.89 -7.21 -4.83
CA GLU A 181 20.87 -6.90 -5.83
C GLU A 181 20.69 -5.39 -6.03
N GLY A 182 20.69 -4.63 -4.93
CA GLY A 182 20.60 -3.17 -4.97
C GLY A 182 21.80 -2.53 -5.65
N ASN A 183 23.01 -2.98 -5.34
CA ASN A 183 24.24 -2.47 -5.94
C ASN A 183 24.31 -2.80 -7.44
N GLU A 184 24.00 -4.04 -7.85
CA GLU A 184 23.98 -4.43 -9.26
C GLU A 184 22.98 -3.59 -10.06
N ALA A 185 21.80 -3.33 -9.49
CA ALA A 185 20.80 -2.46 -10.11
C ALA A 185 21.33 -1.02 -10.25
N LEU A 186 21.99 -0.47 -9.22
CA LEU A 186 22.56 0.88 -9.24
C LEU A 186 23.75 1.00 -10.20
N ASP A 187 24.63 0.01 -10.27
CA ASP A 187 25.78 -0.01 -11.19
C ASP A 187 25.33 0.10 -12.64
N SER A 188 24.29 -0.65 -13.01
CA SER A 188 23.69 -0.56 -14.35
C SER A 188 23.18 0.84 -14.69
N LEU A 189 22.77 1.62 -13.69
CA LEU A 189 22.31 3.00 -13.84
C LEU A 189 23.47 3.98 -13.86
N TYR A 190 24.51 3.76 -13.07
CA TYR A 190 25.73 4.58 -13.04
C TYR A 190 26.53 4.53 -14.36
N HIS A 191 26.33 3.51 -15.18
CA HIS A 191 26.91 3.48 -16.53
C HIS A 191 26.11 4.27 -17.58
N LYS A 192 24.89 4.72 -17.27
CA LYS A 192 24.07 5.49 -18.21
C LYS A 192 24.40 6.98 -18.12
N THR A 193 24.57 7.61 -19.28
CA THR A 193 24.74 9.06 -19.39
C THR A 193 23.50 9.78 -18.84
N ASN A 194 23.71 10.76 -17.96
CA ASN A 194 22.64 11.60 -17.45
C ASN A 194 22.39 12.77 -18.43
N PRO A 195 21.25 12.81 -19.14
CA PRO A 195 20.95 13.89 -20.08
C PRO A 195 20.57 15.20 -19.38
N PHE A 196 20.35 15.18 -18.07
CA PHE A 196 19.96 16.34 -17.26
C PHE A 196 21.15 17.01 -16.55
N ALA A 197 22.35 16.46 -16.70
CA ALA A 197 23.55 17.06 -16.14
C ALA A 197 24.17 18.06 -17.13
N ASN A 198 24.69 19.18 -16.62
CA ASN A 198 25.34 20.22 -17.42
C ASN A 198 26.61 19.73 -18.13
N GLN A 199 27.27 18.73 -17.54
CA GLN A 199 28.37 17.98 -18.13
C GLN A 199 27.80 16.62 -18.52
N ARG A 200 28.30 15.97 -19.59
CA ARG A 200 27.90 14.59 -19.99
C ARG A 200 28.35 13.52 -18.96
N SER A 201 28.09 13.75 -17.68
CA SER A 201 28.34 12.85 -16.59
C SER A 201 27.29 11.75 -16.57
N SER A 202 27.67 10.58 -16.11
CA SER A 202 26.71 9.52 -15.83
C SER A 202 25.86 9.82 -14.60
N TYR A 203 24.80 9.04 -14.39
CA TYR A 203 24.05 9.10 -13.14
C TYR A 203 24.94 8.75 -11.95
N ASN A 204 24.60 9.31 -10.78
CA ASN A 204 25.29 9.04 -9.53
C ASN A 204 24.29 8.98 -8.37
N LEU A 205 24.75 8.55 -7.19
CA LEU A 205 23.89 8.40 -6.02
C LEU A 205 23.22 9.72 -5.62
N SER A 206 23.97 10.82 -5.61
CA SER A 206 23.47 12.14 -5.19
C SER A 206 22.30 12.61 -6.06
N PHE A 207 22.33 12.32 -7.36
CA PHE A 207 21.22 12.60 -8.27
C PHE A 207 19.97 11.82 -7.86
N PHE A 208 20.09 10.51 -7.62
CA PHE A 208 18.95 9.68 -7.24
C PHE A 208 18.38 10.05 -5.87
N GLU A 209 19.22 10.39 -4.91
CA GLU A 209 18.78 10.89 -3.60
C GLU A 209 18.03 12.23 -3.74
N ALA A 210 18.52 13.14 -4.56
CA ALA A 210 17.84 14.41 -4.85
C ALA A 210 16.50 14.19 -5.56
N GLN A 211 16.43 13.28 -6.55
CA GLN A 211 15.18 12.92 -7.22
C GLN A 211 14.18 12.30 -6.24
N TRP A 212 14.64 11.40 -5.37
CA TRP A 212 13.80 10.79 -4.33
C TRP A 212 13.28 11.83 -3.34
N ALA A 213 14.14 12.74 -2.86
CA ALA A 213 13.74 13.82 -1.96
C ALA A 213 12.70 14.75 -2.63
N SER A 214 12.92 15.13 -3.89
CA SER A 214 11.99 15.93 -4.67
C SER A 214 10.62 15.23 -4.83
N GLN A 215 10.63 13.94 -5.20
CA GLN A 215 9.40 13.15 -5.31
C GLN A 215 8.65 13.05 -3.99
N ARG A 216 9.36 12.80 -2.87
CA ARG A 216 8.75 12.77 -1.54
C ARG A 216 8.14 14.12 -1.19
N GLN A 217 8.89 15.20 -1.38
CA GLN A 217 8.41 16.55 -1.07
C GLN A 217 7.14 16.87 -1.86
N PHE A 218 7.15 16.63 -3.18
CA PHE A 218 6.00 16.83 -4.05
C PHE A 218 4.75 16.10 -3.53
N GLN A 219 4.89 14.82 -3.17
CA GLN A 219 3.77 13.99 -2.72
C GLN A 219 3.27 14.37 -1.32
N LEU A 220 4.17 14.82 -0.43
CA LEU A 220 3.80 15.23 0.92
C LEU A 220 3.11 16.60 0.93
N THR A 221 3.50 17.52 0.05
CA THR A 221 2.92 18.87 -0.03
C THR A 221 1.63 18.92 -0.85
N HIS A 222 1.43 18.00 -1.81
CA HIS A 222 0.19 17.96 -2.60
C HIS A 222 -1.02 17.61 -1.73
N THR A 223 -2.06 18.45 -1.80
CA THR A 223 -3.31 18.19 -1.08
C THR A 223 -4.19 17.22 -1.86
N GLU A 224 -5.15 16.57 -1.19
CA GLU A 224 -6.18 15.79 -1.89
C GLU A 224 -6.99 16.65 -2.87
N SER A 225 -7.14 17.94 -2.57
CA SER A 225 -7.81 18.88 -3.47
C SER A 225 -7.01 19.08 -4.76
N ASP A 226 -5.67 19.16 -4.67
CA ASP A 226 -4.79 19.28 -5.84
C ASP A 226 -4.75 18.00 -6.66
N ARG A 227 -4.70 16.83 -6.01
CA ARG A 227 -4.81 15.54 -6.71
C ARG A 227 -6.12 15.42 -7.47
N LYS A 228 -7.25 15.73 -6.82
CA LYS A 228 -8.57 15.66 -7.46
C LYS A 228 -8.66 16.59 -8.68
N ARG A 229 -8.08 17.79 -8.57
CA ARG A 229 -7.97 18.74 -9.69
C ARG A 229 -7.11 18.17 -10.83
N GLN A 230 -5.93 17.62 -10.52
CA GLN A 230 -5.05 16.98 -11.52
C GLN A 230 -5.75 15.80 -12.22
N GLU A 231 -6.51 14.99 -11.49
CA GLU A 231 -7.30 13.88 -12.08
C GLU A 231 -8.38 14.38 -13.03
N GLN A 232 -9.11 15.42 -12.65
CA GLN A 232 -10.13 16.03 -13.51
C GLN A 232 -9.52 16.58 -14.80
N LEU A 233 -8.39 17.29 -14.68
CA LEU A 233 -7.70 17.85 -15.83
C LEU A 233 -7.06 16.78 -16.72
N ALA A 234 -6.49 15.73 -16.13
CA ALA A 234 -5.97 14.59 -16.89
C ALA A 234 -7.07 13.84 -17.64
N ALA A 235 -8.22 13.61 -17.00
CA ALA A 235 -9.38 12.99 -17.64
C ALA A 235 -9.94 13.85 -18.78
N PHE A 236 -9.89 15.18 -18.64
CA PHE A 236 -10.23 16.12 -19.71
C PHE A 236 -9.30 15.96 -20.91
N LEU A 237 -7.98 15.98 -20.71
CA LEU A 237 -6.99 15.82 -21.79
C LEU A 237 -7.06 14.43 -22.45
N ASP A 238 -7.31 13.38 -21.66
CA ASP A 238 -7.45 12.01 -22.18
C ASP A 238 -8.68 11.85 -23.06
N ARG A 239 -9.77 12.55 -22.72
CA ARG A 239 -10.98 12.62 -23.54
C ARG A 239 -10.73 13.44 -24.82
N GLU A 240 -10.02 14.57 -24.73
CA GLU A 240 -9.60 15.36 -25.90
C GLU A 240 -8.83 14.49 -26.89
N ALA A 241 -7.82 13.76 -26.41
CA ALA A 241 -7.02 12.85 -27.23
C ALA A 241 -7.80 11.64 -27.77
N SER A 242 -8.85 11.19 -27.08
CA SER A 242 -9.74 10.13 -27.58
C SER A 242 -10.66 10.66 -28.69
N LEU A 243 -11.24 11.85 -28.52
CA LEU A 243 -12.06 12.50 -29.53
C LEU A 243 -11.26 12.81 -30.80
N ASP A 244 -10.02 13.30 -30.65
CA ASP A 244 -9.16 13.56 -31.80
C ASP A 244 -8.82 12.28 -32.56
N ARG A 245 -8.59 11.16 -31.84
CA ARG A 245 -8.41 9.85 -32.47
C ARG A 245 -9.66 9.39 -33.22
N LEU A 246 -10.84 9.51 -32.62
CA LEU A 246 -12.11 9.16 -33.28
C LEU A 246 -12.33 10.01 -34.54
N ARG A 247 -12.06 11.33 -34.47
CA ARG A 247 -12.13 12.23 -35.63
C ARG A 247 -11.16 11.82 -36.73
N THR A 248 -9.91 11.51 -36.38
CA THR A 248 -8.91 11.06 -37.36
C THR A 248 -9.32 9.74 -37.99
N GLN A 249 -9.75 8.76 -37.19
CA GLN A 249 -10.21 7.45 -37.68
C GLN A 249 -11.42 7.59 -38.61
N LEU A 250 -12.39 8.43 -38.24
CA LEU A 250 -13.54 8.74 -39.07
C LEU A 250 -13.10 9.36 -40.40
N ASN A 251 -12.27 10.40 -40.37
CA ASN A 251 -11.76 11.08 -41.56
C ASN A 251 -10.96 10.14 -42.48
N GLU A 252 -10.10 9.30 -41.93
CA GLU A 252 -9.33 8.29 -42.69
C GLU A 252 -10.26 7.24 -43.32
N SER A 253 -11.26 6.79 -42.58
CA SER A 253 -12.19 5.77 -43.06
C SER A 253 -13.16 6.32 -44.12
N LEU A 254 -13.56 7.59 -44.00
CA LEU A 254 -14.28 8.33 -45.04
C LEU A 254 -13.42 8.53 -46.29
N ALA A 255 -12.14 8.91 -46.12
CA ALA A 255 -11.22 9.08 -47.25
C ALA A 255 -10.98 7.78 -48.03
N ASN A 256 -11.05 6.64 -47.34
CA ASN A 256 -10.84 5.31 -47.92
C ASN A 256 -12.14 4.57 -48.30
N ASN A 257 -13.32 5.19 -48.14
CA ASN A 257 -14.65 4.58 -48.37
C ASN A 257 -14.87 3.24 -47.63
N LEU A 258 -14.39 3.13 -46.39
CA LEU A 258 -14.39 1.89 -45.61
C LEU A 258 -15.62 1.70 -44.71
N LEU A 259 -16.52 2.69 -44.62
CA LEU A 259 -17.66 2.68 -43.69
C LEU A 259 -18.99 2.78 -44.43
N ASN A 260 -20.02 2.14 -43.87
CA ASN A 260 -21.40 2.33 -44.30
C ASN A 260 -22.02 3.57 -43.61
N PHE A 261 -23.22 3.97 -44.04
CA PHE A 261 -23.90 5.15 -43.47
C PHE A 261 -24.22 5.02 -41.98
N ASP A 262 -24.56 3.81 -41.50
CA ASP A 262 -24.92 3.58 -40.11
C ASP A 262 -23.69 3.73 -39.19
N ASP A 263 -22.53 3.20 -39.60
CA ASP A 263 -21.26 3.30 -38.87
C ASP A 263 -20.79 4.78 -38.77
N ILE A 264 -21.02 5.57 -39.82
CA ILE A 264 -20.73 7.01 -39.83
C ILE A 264 -21.62 7.74 -38.84
N ILE A 265 -22.92 7.45 -38.82
CA ILE A 265 -23.87 8.08 -37.90
C ILE A 265 -23.52 7.70 -36.45
N GLU A 266 -23.23 6.43 -36.18
CA GLU A 266 -22.83 5.98 -34.85
C GLU A 266 -21.55 6.70 -34.36
N SER A 267 -20.53 6.78 -35.22
CA SER A 267 -19.28 7.49 -34.90
C SER A 267 -19.51 8.99 -34.64
N LEU A 268 -20.38 9.64 -35.41
CA LEU A 268 -20.73 11.04 -35.20
C LEU A 268 -21.49 11.27 -33.90
N LEU A 269 -22.42 10.38 -33.54
CA LEU A 269 -23.13 10.42 -32.26
C LEU A 269 -22.18 10.23 -31.08
N GLU A 270 -21.21 9.31 -31.20
CA GLU A 270 -20.18 9.11 -30.18
C GLU A 270 -19.31 10.36 -30.00
N ILE A 271 -18.85 10.97 -31.10
CA ILE A 271 -18.09 12.23 -31.06
C ILE A 271 -18.92 13.36 -30.44
N ALA A 272 -20.17 13.53 -30.85
CA ALA A 272 -21.05 14.59 -30.34
C ALA A 272 -21.30 14.46 -28.83
N SER A 273 -21.64 13.25 -28.37
CA SER A 273 -21.82 12.92 -26.95
C SER A 273 -20.52 13.17 -26.16
N GLY A 274 -19.37 12.78 -26.71
CA GLY A 274 -18.08 13.00 -26.08
C GLY A 274 -17.70 14.48 -25.98
N VAL A 275 -18.01 15.29 -27.01
CA VAL A 275 -17.82 16.76 -26.99
C VAL A 275 -18.71 17.41 -25.94
N GLU A 276 -19.99 17.06 -25.88
CA GLU A 276 -20.93 17.60 -24.88
C GLU A 276 -20.47 17.27 -23.45
N ALA A 277 -20.07 16.03 -23.20
CA ALA A 277 -19.51 15.61 -21.91
C ALA A 277 -18.24 16.41 -21.56
N GLN A 278 -17.42 16.74 -22.55
CA GLN A 278 -16.19 17.50 -22.35
C GLN A 278 -16.45 18.98 -22.06
N GLU A 279 -17.43 19.61 -22.74
CA GLU A 279 -17.86 20.98 -22.43
C GLU A 279 -18.42 21.10 -21.02
N ASN A 280 -19.19 20.11 -20.56
CA ASN A 280 -19.71 20.08 -19.19
C ASN A 280 -18.59 20.03 -18.15
N VAL A 281 -17.52 19.25 -18.41
CA VAL A 281 -16.33 19.23 -17.54
C VAL A 281 -15.59 20.58 -17.61
N ALA A 282 -15.44 21.18 -18.79
CA ALA A 282 -14.80 22.49 -18.95
C ALA A 282 -15.49 23.60 -18.14
N ARG A 283 -16.84 23.60 -18.08
CA ARG A 283 -17.62 24.56 -17.29
C ARG A 283 -17.42 24.44 -15.77
N THR A 284 -17.06 23.24 -15.30
CA THR A 284 -16.83 22.97 -13.87
C THR A 284 -15.36 23.13 -13.46
N LEU A 285 -14.45 23.22 -14.42
CA LEU A 285 -13.03 23.50 -14.18
C LEU A 285 -12.85 25.01 -13.86
N PRO A 286 -12.13 25.36 -12.78
CA PRO A 286 -11.88 26.77 -12.45
C PRO A 286 -11.23 27.55 -13.60
N ALA A 287 -11.74 28.75 -13.88
CA ALA A 287 -11.38 29.59 -15.03
C ALA A 287 -9.93 30.15 -15.07
N LYS A 288 -9.05 29.79 -14.13
CA LYS A 288 -7.65 30.23 -14.08
C LYS A 288 -6.72 29.03 -13.93
N HIS A 289 -6.37 28.39 -15.04
CA HIS A 289 -5.40 27.30 -14.99
C HIS A 289 -4.26 27.49 -16.00
N THR A 290 -3.07 27.66 -15.44
CA THR A 290 -1.78 27.82 -16.13
C THR A 290 -1.41 26.64 -17.03
N ILE A 291 -1.96 25.44 -16.76
CA ILE A 291 -1.78 24.23 -17.60
C ILE A 291 -2.58 24.31 -18.91
N LEU A 292 -3.65 25.14 -18.94
CA LEU A 292 -4.46 25.40 -20.12
C LEU A 292 -4.10 26.74 -20.80
N ILE A 293 -3.30 27.59 -20.13
CA ILE A 293 -2.93 28.93 -20.61
C ILE A 293 -1.47 29.22 -20.22
N GLY A 294 -0.54 29.19 -21.18
CA GLY A 294 0.88 29.51 -20.96
C GLY A 294 1.81 29.09 -22.10
N GLN A 295 3.06 29.58 -22.12
CA GLN A 295 4.05 29.29 -23.18
C GLN A 295 4.60 27.84 -23.14
N ASP A 296 4.47 27.12 -22.02
CA ASP A 296 4.97 25.73 -21.83
C ASP A 296 3.82 24.68 -21.87
N LEU A 297 2.72 25.02 -22.54
CA LEU A 297 1.48 24.24 -22.60
C LEU A 297 1.67 22.77 -23.01
N PRO A 298 2.41 22.44 -24.10
CA PRO A 298 2.49 21.06 -24.58
C PRO A 298 3.21 20.16 -23.57
N ARG A 299 4.28 20.67 -22.96
CA ARG A 299 5.05 19.96 -21.95
C ARG A 299 4.23 19.68 -20.70
N GLN A 300 3.50 20.69 -20.20
CA GLN A 300 2.68 20.53 -19.00
C GLN A 300 1.51 19.56 -19.21
N ARG A 301 0.87 19.60 -20.39
CA ARG A 301 -0.15 18.61 -20.79
C ARG A 301 0.42 17.19 -20.80
N LEU A 302 1.57 16.99 -21.44
CA LEU A 302 2.25 15.70 -21.49
C LEU A 302 2.64 15.20 -20.09
N GLN A 303 3.19 16.06 -19.24
CA GLN A 303 3.54 15.71 -17.86
C GLN A 303 2.31 15.26 -17.06
N LEU A 304 1.17 15.94 -17.23
CA LEU A 304 -0.06 15.57 -16.54
C LEU A 304 -0.62 14.24 -17.04
N MET A 305 -0.60 14.00 -18.36
CA MET A 305 -1.01 12.72 -18.93
C MET A 305 -0.09 11.57 -18.49
N LEU A 306 1.22 11.80 -18.48
CA LEU A 306 2.20 10.82 -17.99
C LEU A 306 1.96 10.51 -16.51
N TRP A 307 1.72 11.55 -15.69
CA TRP A 307 1.38 11.40 -14.28
C TRP A 307 0.09 10.58 -14.10
N HIS A 308 -0.94 10.83 -14.91
CA HIS A 308 -2.21 10.11 -14.85
C HIS A 308 -2.06 8.64 -15.22
N SER A 309 -1.40 8.35 -16.34
CA SER A 309 -1.10 6.97 -16.77
C SER A 309 -0.26 6.22 -15.72
N LYS A 310 0.75 6.88 -15.14
CA LYS A 310 1.55 6.31 -14.04
C LYS A 310 0.70 6.03 -12.79
N SER A 311 -0.21 6.93 -12.45
CA SER A 311 -1.11 6.79 -11.30
C SER A 311 -2.09 5.63 -11.49
N GLN A 312 -2.65 5.47 -12.70
CA GLN A 312 -3.49 4.32 -13.05
C GLN A 312 -2.74 3.00 -12.94
N LEU A 313 -1.51 2.93 -13.47
CA LEU A 313 -0.65 1.76 -13.34
C LEU A 313 -0.37 1.40 -11.88
N TYR A 314 -0.08 2.41 -11.06
CA TYR A 314 0.15 2.22 -9.64
C TYR A 314 -1.09 1.65 -8.94
N THR A 315 -2.28 2.20 -9.21
CA THR A 315 -3.54 1.66 -8.68
C THR A 315 -3.71 0.19 -9.05
N HIS A 316 -3.52 -0.17 -10.32
CA HIS A 316 -3.62 -1.57 -10.73
C HIS A 316 -2.59 -2.48 -10.07
N ALA A 317 -1.36 -2.01 -9.86
CA ALA A 317 -0.32 -2.75 -9.17
C ALA A 317 -0.68 -3.00 -7.70
N VAL A 318 -1.20 -1.99 -7.00
CA VAL A 318 -1.67 -2.09 -5.62
C VAL A 318 -2.81 -3.10 -5.50
N GLU A 319 -3.80 -2.99 -6.39
CA GLU A 319 -4.94 -3.88 -6.38
C GLU A 319 -4.54 -5.33 -6.67
N LEU A 320 -3.69 -5.55 -7.67
CA LEU A 320 -3.13 -6.87 -7.98
C LEU A 320 -2.41 -7.45 -6.76
N PHE A 321 -1.56 -6.64 -6.11
CA PHE A 321 -0.85 -7.05 -4.90
C PHE A 321 -1.82 -7.44 -3.77
N SER A 322 -2.89 -6.67 -3.56
CA SER A 322 -3.93 -6.98 -2.57
C SER A 322 -4.66 -8.30 -2.87
N GLU A 323 -4.86 -8.63 -4.14
CA GLU A 323 -5.49 -9.90 -4.54
C GLU A 323 -4.56 -11.10 -4.33
N HIS A 324 -3.25 -10.91 -4.49
CA HIS A 324 -2.27 -11.93 -4.16
C HIS A 324 -2.03 -12.09 -2.65
N GLN A 325 -2.51 -11.16 -1.80
CA GLN A 325 -2.31 -11.17 -0.35
C GLN A 325 -2.61 -12.54 0.30
N PRO A 326 -3.70 -13.26 -0.03
CA PRO A 326 -4.00 -14.53 0.62
C PRO A 326 -3.03 -15.64 0.20
N LEU A 327 -2.46 -15.59 -1.02
CA LEU A 327 -1.53 -16.59 -1.54
C LEU A 327 -0.18 -16.61 -0.80
N TYR A 328 0.25 -15.47 -0.27
CA TYR A 328 1.50 -15.36 0.48
C TYR A 328 1.40 -15.78 1.95
N ARG A 329 0.20 -16.01 2.49
CA ARG A 329 -0.01 -16.31 3.92
C ARG A 329 0.41 -17.72 4.37
N GLY A 330 0.89 -18.58 3.48
CA GLY A 330 1.37 -19.94 3.84
C GLY A 330 0.33 -20.85 4.50
N THR A 331 -0.92 -20.40 4.65
CA THR A 331 -2.05 -21.21 5.04
C THR A 331 -2.46 -22.11 3.88
N HIS A 332 -2.95 -23.31 4.19
CA HIS A 332 -3.54 -24.19 3.18
C HIS A 332 -4.82 -23.52 2.67
N ILE A 333 -4.71 -22.75 1.59
CA ILE A 333 -5.85 -22.08 0.95
C ILE A 333 -6.66 -23.19 0.30
N GLY A 334 -7.90 -23.39 0.74
CA GLY A 334 -8.81 -24.33 0.09
C GLY A 334 -8.92 -24.03 -1.41
N THR A 335 -9.09 -25.06 -2.23
CA THR A 335 -9.11 -24.97 -3.70
C THR A 335 -10.03 -23.85 -4.20
N THR A 336 -11.21 -23.69 -3.60
CA THR A 336 -12.19 -22.66 -3.97
C THR A 336 -11.68 -21.22 -3.82
N LEU A 337 -10.92 -20.92 -2.76
CA LEU A 337 -10.40 -19.56 -2.54
C LEU A 337 -9.21 -19.28 -3.46
N SER A 338 -8.36 -20.28 -3.69
CA SER A 338 -7.27 -20.20 -4.68
C SER A 338 -7.81 -19.94 -6.09
N THR A 339 -8.85 -20.66 -6.53
CA THR A 339 -9.48 -20.45 -7.84
C THR A 339 -10.09 -19.05 -7.95
N ARG A 340 -10.71 -18.52 -6.89
CA ARG A 340 -11.25 -17.15 -6.88
C ARG A 340 -10.17 -16.09 -7.00
N ILE A 341 -9.03 -16.28 -6.35
CA ILE A 341 -7.89 -15.36 -6.43
C ILE A 341 -7.31 -15.38 -7.84
N MET A 342 -7.06 -16.57 -8.41
CA MET A 342 -6.55 -16.71 -9.78
C MET A 342 -7.50 -16.08 -10.81
N ALA A 343 -8.81 -16.27 -10.65
CA ALA A 343 -9.80 -15.62 -11.51
C ALA A 343 -9.84 -14.08 -11.35
N ALA A 344 -9.56 -13.55 -10.16
CA ALA A 344 -9.44 -12.11 -9.95
C ALA A 344 -8.20 -11.54 -10.63
N VAL A 345 -7.05 -12.19 -10.45
CA VAL A 345 -5.77 -11.85 -11.11
C VAL A 345 -5.91 -11.87 -12.63
N ASP A 346 -6.53 -12.91 -13.21
CA ASP A 346 -6.73 -13.01 -14.65
C ASP A 346 -7.65 -11.90 -15.19
N ARG A 347 -8.71 -11.53 -14.46
CA ARG A 347 -9.56 -10.40 -14.85
C ARG A 347 -8.81 -9.07 -14.91
N ARG A 348 -7.78 -8.86 -14.08
CA ARG A 348 -6.98 -7.62 -14.06
C ARG A 348 -5.89 -7.56 -15.13
N LYS A 349 -5.54 -8.68 -15.75
CA LYS A 349 -4.47 -8.76 -16.76
C LYS A 349 -4.71 -7.83 -17.96
N LYS A 350 -5.95 -7.76 -18.46
CA LYS A 350 -6.29 -6.94 -19.63
C LYS A 350 -6.23 -5.42 -19.32
N PRO A 351 -6.86 -4.92 -18.23
CA PRO A 351 -6.68 -3.53 -17.79
C PRO A 351 -5.21 -3.13 -17.59
N ILE A 352 -4.42 -3.95 -16.89
CA ILE A 352 -2.99 -3.68 -16.65
C ILE A 352 -2.23 -3.56 -17.95
N LYS A 353 -2.39 -4.51 -18.88
CA LYS A 353 -1.73 -4.46 -20.19
C LYS A 353 -2.12 -3.21 -20.99
N SER A 354 -3.38 -2.80 -20.91
CA SER A 354 -3.86 -1.57 -21.56
C SER A 354 -3.18 -0.33 -20.99
N ALA A 355 -3.13 -0.24 -19.66
CA ALA A 355 -2.46 0.86 -18.96
C ALA A 355 -0.94 0.90 -19.24
N ILE A 356 -0.27 -0.25 -19.35
CA ILE A 356 1.16 -0.33 -19.69
C ILE A 356 1.42 0.20 -21.10
N ARG A 357 0.61 -0.23 -22.09
CA ARG A 357 0.72 0.26 -23.46
C ARG A 357 0.56 1.78 -23.50
N LYS A 358 -0.50 2.30 -22.87
CA LYS A 358 -0.78 3.73 -22.79
C LYS A 358 0.35 4.54 -22.12
N TYR A 359 1.02 3.99 -21.13
CA TYR A 359 2.14 4.66 -20.46
C TYR A 359 3.41 4.70 -21.31
N ASN A 360 3.68 3.63 -22.07
CA ASN A 360 4.89 3.52 -22.89
C ASN A 360 4.79 4.25 -24.24
N GLY A 361 3.60 4.75 -24.61
CA GLY A 361 3.31 5.34 -25.91
C GLY A 361 2.62 4.32 -26.80
#